data_AF-A0A427XTD4-F1
#
_entry.id   AF-A0A427XTD4-F1
#
_cell.length_a   1.000
_cell.length_b   1.000
_cell.length_c   1.000
_cell.angle_alpha   90.00
_cell.angle_beta   90.00
_cell.angle_gamma   90.00
#
_symmetry.space_group_name_H-M   'P 1'
#
loop_
_entity.id
_entity.type
_entity.pdbx_description
1 polymer ?
#
loop_
_entity_poly.entity_id
_entity_poly.type
_entity_poly.pdbx_seq_one_letter_code
_entity_poly.pdbx_strand_id
1 'polypeptide(L)'
;HPHNGGSVHPQEQNDGSAAVAFFAIMLYVTFVMLKEVKPALMYILAFVLFLGGGIIFFLASEPLCNASNQKVNGAFLSTLLSAGALGAIYYAWMAITEEDWGDDPYDMY
;
A
#
# COMPACT_ATOMS: atom_id res chain seq x y z
N HIS A 1 -14.70 38.71 -20.96
CA HIS A 1 -14.59 37.48 -20.15
C HIS A 1 -13.35 36.70 -20.57
N PRO A 2 -12.22 36.80 -19.86
CA PRO A 2 -11.11 35.87 -20.07
C PRO A 2 -11.34 34.60 -19.25
N HIS A 3 -11.32 33.45 -19.93
CA HIS A 3 -11.30 32.13 -19.32
C HIS A 3 -10.00 31.98 -18.53
N ASN A 4 -10.17 31.75 -17.23
CA ASN A 4 -9.08 31.50 -16.29
C ASN A 4 -8.38 30.21 -16.71
N GLY A 5 -7.13 30.33 -17.16
CA GLY A 5 -6.28 29.19 -17.47
C GLY A 5 -6.03 28.41 -16.20
N GLY A 6 -6.63 27.23 -16.11
CA GLY A 6 -6.36 26.28 -15.04
C GLY A 6 -4.88 25.92 -15.06
N SER A 7 -4.15 26.40 -14.07
CA SER A 7 -2.84 25.90 -13.69
C SER A 7 -3.01 24.43 -13.29
N VAL A 8 -2.70 23.54 -14.24
CA VAL A 8 -2.54 22.10 -13.98
C VAL A 8 -1.45 21.96 -12.93
N HIS A 9 -1.85 21.56 -11.71
CA HIS A 9 -0.92 21.29 -10.62
C HIS A 9 0.01 20.13 -11.01
N PRO A 10 1.34 20.30 -11.01
CA PRO A 10 2.27 19.20 -11.07
C PRO A 10 2.42 18.62 -9.66
N GLN A 11 1.45 17.82 -9.19
CA GLN A 11 1.53 17.16 -7.88
C GLN A 11 1.35 15.64 -7.91
N GLU A 12 0.95 15.04 -9.01
CA GLU A 12 0.58 13.61 -9.02
C GLU A 12 1.76 12.63 -9.18
N GLN A 13 2.96 13.10 -9.57
CA GLN A 13 4.10 12.21 -9.86
C GLN A 13 4.91 11.81 -8.60
N ASN A 14 4.87 12.61 -7.52
CA ASN A 14 5.79 12.44 -6.39
C ASN A 14 5.34 11.38 -5.38
N ASP A 15 4.04 11.07 -5.32
CA ASP A 15 3.47 10.21 -4.28
C ASP A 15 3.95 8.76 -4.38
N GLY A 16 4.15 8.25 -5.61
CA GLY A 16 4.66 6.90 -5.83
C GLY A 16 6.13 6.72 -5.41
N SER A 17 6.94 7.78 -5.50
CA SER A 17 8.37 7.72 -5.16
C SER A 17 8.60 7.51 -3.66
N ALA A 18 7.75 8.13 -2.82
CA ALA A 18 7.77 7.96 -1.38
C ALA A 18 7.39 6.53 -0.97
N ALA A 19 6.39 5.93 -1.63
CA ALA A 19 5.97 4.56 -1.36
C ALA A 19 7.07 3.53 -1.71
N VAL A 20 7.77 3.72 -2.83
CA VAL A 20 8.90 2.87 -3.23
C VAL A 20 10.08 3.04 -2.26
N ALA A 21 10.40 4.27 -1.87
CA ALA A 21 11.45 4.54 -0.89
C ALA A 21 11.11 3.91 0.47
N PHE A 22 9.87 4.06 0.95
CA PHE A 22 9.39 3.42 2.17
C PHE A 22 9.51 1.90 2.09
N PHE A 23 9.04 1.29 1.00
CA PHE A 23 9.16 -0.15 0.81
C PHE A 23 10.62 -0.62 0.85
N ALA A 24 11.53 0.07 0.15
CA ALA A 24 12.95 -0.27 0.14
C ALA A 24 13.59 -0.18 1.53
N ILE A 25 13.26 0.86 2.30
CA ILE A 25 13.74 1.04 3.68
C ILE A 25 13.20 -0.06 4.59
N MET A 26 11.90 -0.35 4.53
CA MET A 26 11.28 -1.38 5.39
C MET A 26 11.78 -2.79 5.03
N LEU A 27 12.01 -3.05 3.75
CA LEU A 27 12.61 -4.31 3.28
C LEU A 27 14.05 -4.45 3.77
N TYR A 28 14.83 -3.35 3.75
CA TYR A 28 16.15 -3.33 4.36
C TYR A 28 16.09 -3.60 5.88
N VAL A 29 15.22 -2.91 6.62
CA VAL A 29 15.09 -3.10 8.08
C VAL A 29 14.71 -4.55 8.42
N THR A 30 13.70 -5.11 7.74
CA THR A 30 13.23 -6.47 8.05
C THR A 30 14.28 -7.55 7.73
N PHE A 31 14.95 -7.49 6.58
CA PHE A 31 15.97 -8.49 6.23
C PHE A 31 17.32 -8.29 6.92
N VAL A 32 17.77 -7.04 7.09
CA VAL A 32 19.13 -6.74 7.57
C VAL A 32 19.18 -6.54 9.07
N MET A 33 18.23 -5.79 9.65
CA MET A 33 18.21 -5.55 11.10
C MET A 33 17.55 -6.70 11.84
N LEU A 34 16.32 -7.07 11.46
CA LEU A 34 15.53 -8.05 12.21
C LEU A 34 15.85 -9.51 11.84
N LYS A 35 16.26 -9.77 10.58
CA LYS A 35 16.43 -11.13 10.03
C LYS A 35 15.17 -12.01 10.15
N GLU A 36 14.01 -11.39 10.24
CA GLU A 36 12.71 -12.06 10.36
C GLU A 36 11.97 -12.06 9.02
N VAL A 37 11.67 -13.26 8.52
CA VAL A 37 11.02 -13.45 7.20
C VAL A 37 9.53 -13.16 7.23
N LYS A 38 8.89 -13.30 8.39
CA LYS A 38 7.45 -13.15 8.60
C LYS A 38 6.95 -11.73 8.30
N PRO A 39 7.52 -10.66 8.88
CA PRO A 39 7.14 -9.28 8.55
C PRO A 39 7.59 -8.88 7.13
N ALA A 40 8.70 -9.41 6.63
CA ALA A 40 9.18 -9.11 5.27
C ALA A 40 8.19 -9.54 4.18
N LEU A 41 7.59 -10.72 4.30
CA LEU A 41 6.58 -11.21 3.36
C LEU A 41 5.32 -10.34 3.35
N MET A 42 4.92 -9.80 4.50
CA MET A 42 3.74 -8.92 4.60
C MET A 42 3.99 -7.56 3.93
N TYR A 43 5.20 -7.01 4.03
CA TYR A 43 5.58 -5.80 3.27
C TYR A 43 5.64 -6.03 1.76
N ILE A 44 6.13 -7.19 1.31
CA ILE A 44 6.13 -7.56 -0.11
C ILE A 44 4.69 -7.66 -0.63
N LEU A 45 3.81 -8.33 0.13
CA LEU A 45 2.39 -8.41 -0.20
C LEU A 45 1.75 -7.01 -0.29
N ALA A 46 2.03 -6.13 0.67
CA ALA A 46 1.54 -4.75 0.65
C ALA A 46 2.00 -3.98 -0.59
N PHE A 47 3.27 -4.13 -0.98
CA PHE A 47 3.81 -3.48 -2.17
C PHE A 47 3.15 -4.00 -3.46
N VAL A 48 2.92 -5.31 -3.55
CA VAL A 48 2.20 -5.93 -4.68
C VAL A 48 0.75 -5.45 -4.75
N LEU A 49 0.06 -5.35 -3.61
CA LEU A 49 -1.32 -4.83 -3.55
C LEU A 49 -1.39 -3.37 -3.98
N PHE A 50 -0.44 -2.53 -3.54
CA PHE A 50 -0.37 -1.12 -3.89
C PHE A 50 -0.13 -0.92 -5.39
N LEU A 51 0.87 -1.61 -5.96
CA LEU A 51 1.14 -1.58 -7.39
C LEU A 51 -0.01 -2.20 -8.20
N GLY A 52 -0.61 -3.28 -7.69
CA GLY A 52 -1.78 -3.90 -8.28
C GLY A 52 -2.98 -2.96 -8.38
N GLY A 53 -3.21 -2.11 -7.37
CA GLY A 53 -4.22 -1.05 -7.42
C GLY A 53 -3.97 -0.07 -8.56
N GLY A 54 -2.72 0.39 -8.71
CA GLY A 54 -2.30 1.24 -9.82
C GLY A 54 -2.47 0.57 -11.19
N ILE A 55 -2.08 -0.70 -11.32
CA ILE A 55 -2.20 -1.45 -12.59
C ILE A 55 -3.68 -1.65 -12.94
N ILE A 56 -4.54 -2.02 -11.98
CA ILE A 56 -5.97 -2.20 -12.21
C ILE A 56 -6.66 -0.89 -12.61
N PHE A 57 -6.26 0.23 -12.02
CA PHE A 57 -6.79 1.54 -12.42
C PHE A 57 -6.56 1.81 -13.91
N PHE A 58 -5.36 1.50 -14.43
CA PHE A 58 -5.06 1.60 -15.86
C PHE A 58 -5.77 0.54 -16.71
N LEU A 59 -5.71 -0.73 -16.28
CA LEU A 59 -6.21 -1.86 -17.07
C LEU A 59 -7.74 -1.93 -17.13
N ALA A 60 -8.44 -1.33 -16.17
CA ALA A 60 -9.90 -1.26 -16.15
C ALA A 60 -10.49 -0.30 -17.21
N SER A 61 -9.68 0.58 -17.79
CA SER A 61 -10.18 1.63 -18.70
C SER A 61 -10.88 1.07 -19.96
N GLU A 62 -10.43 -0.07 -20.51
CA GLU A 62 -11.03 -0.71 -21.69
C GLU A 62 -12.09 -1.80 -21.36
N PRO A 63 -11.82 -2.83 -20.54
CA PRO A 63 -12.73 -3.95 -20.34
C PRO A 63 -13.93 -3.65 -19.43
N LEU A 64 -13.79 -2.76 -18.43
CA LEU A 64 -14.93 -2.41 -17.55
C LEU A 64 -15.99 -1.58 -18.27
N CYS A 65 -15.59 -0.83 -19.30
CA CYS A 65 -16.51 -0.02 -20.09
C CYS A 65 -17.53 -0.90 -20.84
N ASN A 66 -17.16 -2.14 -21.19
CA ASN A 66 -18.03 -3.07 -21.91
C ASN A 66 -18.71 -4.11 -20.98
N ALA A 67 -18.09 -4.45 -19.84
CA ALA A 67 -18.58 -5.53 -18.96
C ALA A 67 -19.50 -5.07 -17.82
N SER A 68 -19.39 -3.83 -17.32
CA SER A 68 -20.05 -3.42 -16.06
C SER A 68 -21.35 -2.61 -16.25
N ASN A 69 -21.74 -2.23 -17.47
CA ASN A 69 -22.82 -1.26 -17.69
C ASN A 69 -22.61 0.02 -16.82
N GLN A 70 -21.34 0.43 -16.64
CA GLN A 70 -20.86 1.54 -15.81
C GLN A 70 -21.11 1.48 -14.28
N LYS A 71 -21.52 0.35 -13.70
CA LYS A 71 -21.79 0.29 -12.24
C LYS A 71 -20.56 0.25 -11.33
N VAL A 72 -19.45 -0.33 -11.77
CA VAL A 72 -18.22 -0.45 -10.97
C VAL A 72 -17.07 0.12 -11.81
N ASN A 73 -16.25 0.99 -11.20
CA ASN A 73 -15.12 1.67 -11.86
C ASN A 73 -13.80 1.11 -11.31
N GLY A 74 -12.75 1.07 -12.13
CA GLY A 74 -11.39 0.69 -11.74
C GLY A 74 -10.86 1.49 -10.54
N ALA A 75 -11.32 2.73 -10.36
CA ALA A 75 -11.03 3.55 -9.19
C ALA A 75 -11.48 2.92 -7.85
N PHE A 76 -12.65 2.28 -7.80
CA PHE A 76 -13.14 1.64 -6.57
C PHE A 76 -12.26 0.46 -6.19
N LEU A 77 -11.92 -0.38 -7.18
CA LEU A 77 -11.08 -1.55 -6.97
C LEU A 77 -9.64 -1.14 -6.61
N SER A 78 -9.10 -0.11 -7.28
CA SER A 78 -7.81 0.50 -6.92
C SER A 78 -7.78 0.93 -5.46
N THR A 79 -8.79 1.65 -4.98
CA THR A 79 -8.88 2.08 -3.59
C THR A 79 -8.98 0.91 -2.61
N LEU A 80 -9.73 -0.14 -2.96
CA LEU A 80 -9.87 -1.33 -2.12
C LEU A 80 -8.54 -2.10 -2.00
N LEU A 81 -7.80 -2.26 -3.10
CA LEU A 81 -6.46 -2.85 -3.09
C LEU A 81 -5.47 -2.00 -2.29
N SER A 82 -5.49 -0.67 -2.46
CA SER A 82 -4.67 0.26 -1.68
C SER A 82 -5.00 0.23 -0.18
N ALA A 83 -6.27 0.11 0.19
CA ALA A 83 -6.68 -0.09 1.58
C ALA A 83 -6.19 -1.44 2.12
N GLY A 84 -6.23 -2.50 1.31
CA GLY A 84 -5.63 -3.80 1.64
C GLY A 84 -4.12 -3.71 1.86
N ALA A 85 -3.41 -2.92 1.06
CA ALA A 85 -1.98 -2.66 1.24
C ALA A 85 -1.68 -1.97 2.59
N LEU A 86 -2.48 -0.98 2.98
CA LEU A 86 -2.38 -0.35 4.31
C LEU A 86 -2.65 -1.35 5.44
N GLY A 87 -3.64 -2.23 5.27
CA GLY A 87 -3.93 -3.30 6.23
C GLY A 87 -2.75 -4.27 6.40
N ALA A 88 -2.10 -4.66 5.31
CA ALA A 88 -0.91 -5.51 5.35
C ALA A 88 0.30 -4.81 6.00
N ILE A 89 0.50 -3.52 5.75
CA ILE A 89 1.52 -2.70 6.43
C ILE A 89 1.25 -2.62 7.94
N TYR A 90 -0.01 -2.37 8.33
CA TYR A 90 -0.41 -2.33 9.73
C TYR A 90 -0.16 -3.65 10.44
N TYR A 91 -0.54 -4.78 9.82
CA TYR A 91 -0.29 -6.10 10.38
C TYR A 91 1.21 -6.40 10.49
N ALA A 92 2.01 -6.04 9.47
CA ALA A 92 3.46 -6.21 9.51
C ALA A 92 4.10 -5.38 10.64
N TRP A 93 3.60 -4.17 10.88
CA TRP A 93 4.04 -3.32 11.98
C TRP A 93 3.67 -3.91 13.33
N MET A 94 2.42 -4.34 13.51
CA MET A 94 1.96 -5.01 14.73
C MET A 94 2.80 -6.24 15.03
N ALA A 95 3.10 -7.06 14.03
CA ALA A 95 3.98 -8.21 14.18
C ALA A 95 5.33 -7.82 14.79
N ILE A 96 6.00 -6.78 14.24
CA ILE A 96 7.29 -6.30 14.77
C ILE A 96 7.19 -5.80 16.22
N THR A 97 6.05 -5.19 16.61
CA THR A 97 5.90 -4.57 17.95
C THR A 97 5.31 -5.51 19.01
N GLU A 98 4.57 -6.55 18.63
CA GLU A 98 3.96 -7.49 19.58
C GLU A 98 4.99 -8.47 20.17
N GLU A 99 6.11 -8.73 19.48
CA GLU A 99 7.21 -9.53 20.03
C GLU A 99 7.87 -8.86 21.26
N ASP A 100 7.67 -7.54 21.47
CA ASP A 100 8.56 -6.71 22.31
C ASP A 100 7.88 -6.11 23.56
N TRP A 101 6.55 -6.20 23.73
CA TRP A 101 5.80 -5.44 24.75
C TRP A 101 4.89 -6.25 25.71
N GLY A 102 5.05 -7.57 25.88
CA GLY A 102 4.07 -8.32 26.70
C GLY A 102 4.44 -9.64 27.38
N ASP A 103 5.59 -10.25 27.11
CA ASP A 103 6.10 -11.32 27.99
C ASP A 103 6.81 -10.68 29.20
N ASP A 104 6.07 -9.92 29.98
CA ASP A 104 6.54 -9.43 31.27
C ASP A 104 6.48 -10.62 32.25
N PRO A 105 7.61 -11.09 32.83
CA PRO A 105 7.67 -12.26 33.72
C PRO A 105 7.00 -12.04 35.08
N TYR A 106 6.10 -11.07 35.20
CA TYR A 106 5.33 -10.79 36.43
C TYR A 106 4.03 -11.58 36.54
N ASP A 107 3.72 -12.46 35.57
CA ASP A 107 2.57 -13.37 35.62
C ASP A 107 2.89 -14.74 36.31
N MET A 108 4.00 -14.83 37.05
CA MET A 108 4.42 -16.04 37.78
C MET A 108 4.59 -15.88 39.31
N TYR A 109 3.98 -14.85 39.92
CA TYR A 109 3.79 -14.75 41.38
C TYR A 109 2.37 -14.35 41.76
#